data_AF-A0AAV8WYP2-F1
#
_entry.id   AF-A0AAV8WYP2-F1
#
_cell.length_a   1.000
_cell.length_b   1.000
_cell.length_c   1.000
_cell.angle_alpha   90.00
_cell.angle_beta   90.00
_cell.angle_gamma   90.00
#
_symmetry.space_group_name_H-M   'P 1'
#
loop_
_entity.id
_entity.type
_entity.pdbx_description
1 polymer ?
#
loop_
_entity_poly.entity_id
_entity_poly.type
_entity_poly.pdbx_seq_one_letter_code
_entity_poly.pdbx_strand_id
1 'polypeptide(L)'
;MGGTDQMDGNLGRYRISIRGKKWWWCIFTWLIDVAINKAWILRRKAMNKHIDRLSIRRELVNTYLKKYGVLPKVGGRPSTSKNSVSCNRISDDVRYDGMNH
;
A
#
# COMPACT_ATOMS: atom_id res chain seq x y z
N MET A 1 -9.33 18.98 29.30
CA MET A 1 -9.55 17.56 28.96
C MET A 1 -9.77 17.34 27.44
N GLY A 2 -9.04 18.01 26.53
CA GLY A 2 -9.42 18.04 25.10
C GLY A 2 -8.59 17.18 24.13
N GLY A 3 -7.52 16.51 24.57
CA GLY A 3 -6.59 15.85 23.65
C GLY A 3 -7.17 14.61 22.96
N THR A 4 -7.99 13.83 23.66
CA THR A 4 -8.64 12.63 23.14
C THR A 4 -9.76 13.00 22.17
N ASP A 5 -10.65 13.93 22.54
CA ASP A 5 -11.75 14.40 21.69
C ASP A 5 -11.24 15.09 20.41
N GLN A 6 -10.15 15.85 20.52
CA GLN A 6 -9.48 16.43 19.36
C GLN A 6 -8.91 15.36 18.44
N MET A 7 -8.38 14.26 18.99
CA MET A 7 -7.89 13.15 18.20
C MET A 7 -9.03 12.46 17.46
N ASP A 8 -10.14 12.18 18.13
CA ASP A 8 -11.30 11.51 17.54
C ASP A 8 -11.97 12.38 16.47
N GLY A 9 -12.15 13.68 16.72
CA GLY A 9 -12.63 14.63 15.71
C GLY A 9 -11.68 14.75 14.52
N ASN A 10 -10.37 14.62 14.75
CA ASN A 10 -9.40 14.57 13.69
C ASN A 10 -9.48 13.27 12.89
N LEU A 11 -9.60 12.11 13.54
CA LEU A 11 -9.73 10.81 12.89
C LEU A 11 -10.97 10.74 12.00
N GLY A 12 -12.11 11.26 12.48
CA GLY A 12 -13.36 11.27 11.73
C GLY A 12 -13.28 11.90 10.34
N ARG A 13 -12.44 12.94 10.16
CA ARG A 13 -12.31 13.65 8.86
C ARG A 13 -11.64 12.84 7.75
N TYR A 14 -10.76 11.90 8.06
CA TYR A 14 -10.01 11.12 7.05
C TYR A 14 -10.02 9.62 7.36
N ARG A 15 -11.11 9.12 7.94
CA ARG A 15 -11.25 7.72 8.33
C ARG A 15 -11.18 6.78 7.12
N ILE A 16 -10.50 5.65 7.27
CA ILE A 16 -10.53 4.57 6.28
C ILE A 16 -11.95 3.99 6.19
N SER A 17 -12.58 4.08 5.02
CA SER A 17 -13.96 3.61 4.77
C SER A 17 -14.07 2.12 4.43
N ILE A 18 -12.94 1.41 4.37
CA ILE A 18 -12.92 -0.02 4.02
C ILE A 18 -13.53 -0.84 5.16
N ARG A 19 -14.61 -1.56 4.84
CA ARG A 19 -15.29 -2.45 5.79
C ARG A 19 -14.77 -3.88 5.67
N GLY A 20 -14.22 -4.40 6.76
CA GLY A 20 -13.83 -5.80 6.88
C GLY A 20 -14.89 -6.62 7.60
N LYS A 21 -14.94 -7.92 7.33
CA LYS A 21 -15.87 -8.87 7.98
C LYS A 21 -15.41 -9.30 9.38
N LYS A 22 -14.11 -9.18 9.66
CA LYS A 22 -13.51 -9.61 10.93
C LYS A 22 -13.66 -8.51 11.98
N TRP A 23 -14.05 -8.87 13.21
CA TRP A 23 -14.28 -7.91 14.31
C TRP A 23 -13.06 -7.01 14.59
N TRP A 24 -11.85 -7.55 14.48
CA TRP A 24 -10.61 -6.82 14.72
C TRP A 24 -10.26 -5.82 13.61
N TRP A 25 -10.91 -5.90 12.45
CA TRP A 25 -10.61 -5.04 11.31
C TRP A 25 -10.78 -3.56 11.66
N CYS A 26 -11.83 -3.23 12.41
CA CYS A 26 -12.11 -1.87 12.85
C CYS A 26 -10.96 -1.30 13.71
N ILE A 27 -10.37 -2.14 14.58
CA ILE A 27 -9.24 -1.77 15.44
C ILE A 27 -7.99 -1.53 14.59
N PHE A 28 -7.73 -2.43 13.65
CA PHE A 28 -6.58 -2.33 12.75
C PHE A 28 -6.62 -1.05 11.89
N THR A 29 -7.75 -0.76 11.24
CA THR A 29 -7.90 0.46 10.43
C THR A 29 -7.79 1.72 11.29
N TRP A 30 -8.36 1.69 12.50
CA TRP A 30 -8.25 2.81 13.43
C TRP A 30 -6.80 3.08 13.84
N LEU A 31 -6.01 2.03 14.10
CA LEU A 31 -4.59 2.16 14.44
C LEU A 31 -3.79 2.84 13.31
N ILE A 32 -4.06 2.47 12.06
CA ILE A 32 -3.43 3.11 10.88
C ILE A 32 -3.77 4.61 10.83
N ASP A 33 -5.05 4.96 11.00
CA ASP A 33 -5.49 6.35 10.98
C ASP A 33 -4.85 7.17 12.11
N VAL A 34 -4.70 6.59 13.31
CA VAL A 34 -3.99 7.22 14.44
C VAL A 34 -2.52 7.42 14.12
N ALA A 35 -1.84 6.40 13.58
CA ALA A 35 -0.42 6.50 13.22
C ALA A 35 -0.16 7.62 12.21
N ILE A 36 -0.99 7.73 11.16
CA ILE A 36 -0.88 8.81 10.17
C ILE A 36 -1.13 10.19 10.82
N ASN A 37 -2.11 10.29 11.73
CA ASN A 37 -2.39 11.54 12.44
C ASN A 37 -1.19 12.01 13.29
N LYS A 38 -0.59 11.09 14.06
CA LYS A 38 0.57 11.41 14.90
C LYS A 38 1.82 11.69 14.06
N ALA A 39 2.02 10.97 12.95
CA ALA A 39 3.10 11.27 12.00
C ALA A 39 2.97 12.70 11.42
N TRP A 40 1.75 13.15 11.13
CA TRP A 40 1.51 14.53 10.69
C TRP A 40 1.86 15.58 11.76
N ILE A 41 1.44 15.34 13.01
CA ILE A 41 1.80 16.22 14.14
C ILE A 41 3.33 16.26 14.31
N LEU A 42 3.99 15.11 14.25
CA LEU A 42 5.45 15.01 14.38
C LEU A 42 6.16 15.79 13.27
N ARG A 43 5.73 15.64 12.01
CA ARG A 43 6.34 16.33 10.87
C ARG A 43 6.14 17.85 10.94
N ARG A 44 4.98 18.30 11.42
CA ARG A 44 4.75 19.73 11.69
C ARG A 44 5.68 20.28 12.77
N LYS A 45 5.87 19.53 13.86
CA LYS A 45 6.78 19.91 14.95
C LYS A 45 8.24 19.90 14.52
N ALA A 46 8.66 18.94 13.71
CA ALA A 46 10.04 18.80 13.26
C ALA A 46 10.42 19.85 12.20
N MET A 47 9.51 20.15 11.26
CA MET A 47 9.81 21.03 10.12
C MET A 47 9.34 22.48 10.33
N ASN A 48 8.59 22.78 11.39
CA ASN A 48 7.94 24.08 11.63
C ASN A 48 7.15 24.64 10.43
N LYS A 49 6.69 23.76 9.54
CA LYS A 49 5.92 24.12 8.35
C LYS A 49 4.46 23.72 8.51
N HIS A 50 3.57 24.58 8.02
CA HIS A 50 2.16 24.27 7.88
C HIS A 50 1.97 23.33 6.68
N ILE A 51 1.96 22.02 6.95
CA ILE A 51 1.74 20.99 5.95
C ILE A 51 0.30 20.48 6.10
N ASP A 52 -0.42 20.35 4.99
CA ASP A 52 -1.73 19.72 5.00
C ASP A 52 -1.63 18.22 5.30
N ARG A 53 -2.57 17.72 6.09
CA ARG A 53 -2.61 16.32 6.53
C ARG A 53 -2.82 15.36 5.36
N LEU A 54 -3.57 15.79 4.35
CA LEU A 54 -3.81 14.96 3.16
C LEU A 54 -2.55 14.85 2.30
N SER A 55 -1.74 15.91 2.23
CA SER A 55 -0.44 15.88 1.55
C SER A 55 0.49 14.81 2.11
N ILE A 56 0.61 14.72 3.45
CA ILE A 56 1.43 13.69 4.08
C ILE A 56 0.90 12.29 3.79
N ARG A 57 -0.42 12.10 3.82
CA ARG A 57 -1.02 10.81 3.49
C ARG A 57 -0.70 10.41 2.05
N ARG A 58 -0.82 11.31 1.08
CA ARG A 58 -0.45 11.05 -0.33
C ARG A 58 1.02 10.68 -0.46
N GLU A 59 1.90 11.43 0.22
CA GLU A 59 3.33 11.16 0.23
C GLU A 59 3.63 9.75 0.76
N LEU A 60 3.04 9.38 1.91
CA LEU A 60 3.18 8.04 2.48
C LEU A 60 2.70 6.98 1.48
N VAL A 61 1.49 7.09 0.96
CA VAL A 61 0.95 6.11 -0.01
C VAL A 61 1.88 5.97 -1.22
N ASN A 62 2.36 7.08 -1.79
CA ASN A 62 3.28 7.05 -2.92
C ASN A 62 4.62 6.39 -2.55
N THR A 63 5.17 6.64 -1.36
CA THR A 63 6.41 5.97 -0.92
C THR A 63 6.22 4.47 -0.76
N TYR A 64 5.10 4.03 -0.17
CA TYR A 64 4.79 2.61 -0.04
C TYR A 64 4.54 1.95 -1.39
N LEU A 65 3.80 2.62 -2.29
CA LEU A 65 3.52 2.10 -3.62
C LEU A 65 4.77 2.05 -4.50
N LYS A 66 5.69 3.01 -4.40
CA LYS A 66 6.98 2.92 -5.09
C LYS A 66 7.87 1.81 -4.53
N LYS A 67 7.88 1.64 -3.21
CA LYS A 67 8.71 0.65 -2.52
C LYS A 67 8.22 -0.79 -2.71
N TYR A 68 6.91 -1.00 -2.73
CA TYR A 68 6.29 -2.34 -2.74
C TYR A 68 5.38 -2.60 -3.95
N GLY A 69 5.20 -1.63 -4.85
CA GLY A 69 4.38 -1.79 -6.06
C GLY A 69 5.07 -2.57 -7.17
N VAL A 70 6.40 -2.71 -7.11
CA VAL A 70 7.13 -3.68 -7.92
C VAL A 70 7.27 -4.93 -7.06
N LEU A 71 6.70 -6.05 -7.50
CA LEU A 71 6.97 -7.34 -6.87
C LEU A 71 8.50 -7.51 -6.83
N PRO A 72 9.11 -7.84 -5.67
CA PRO A 72 10.50 -8.24 -5.68
C PRO A 72 10.63 -9.35 -6.72
N LYS A 73 11.62 -9.24 -7.61
CA LYS A 73 11.94 -10.29 -8.57
C LYS A 73 12.25 -11.51 -7.73
N VAL A 74 11.24 -12.36 -7.51
CA VAL A 74 11.35 -13.50 -6.61
C VAL A 74 12.54 -14.28 -7.13
N GLY A 75 13.49 -14.60 -6.25
CA GLY A 75 14.63 -15.47 -6.54
C GLY A 75 14.17 -16.91 -6.75
N GLY A 76 13.23 -17.10 -7.67
CA GLY A 76 12.71 -18.37 -8.13
C GLY A 76 13.02 -18.56 -9.61
N ARG A 77 12.80 -19.79 -10.09
CA ARG A 77 13.09 -20.22 -11.47
C ARG A 77 12.51 -19.22 -12.48
N PRO A 78 13.30 -18.72 -13.45
CA PRO A 78 12.81 -17.74 -14.42
C PRO A 78 11.57 -18.28 -15.13
N SER A 79 10.51 -17.47 -15.14
CA SER A 79 9.19 -17.83 -15.71
C SER A 79 9.20 -17.92 -17.25
N THR A 80 10.34 -17.74 -17.92
CA THR A 80 10.38 -17.59 -19.37
C THR A 80 11.68 -18.15 -19.91
N SER A 81 11.68 -19.44 -20.28
CA SER A 81 12.68 -19.93 -21.23
C SER A 81 12.13 -19.65 -22.62
N LYS A 82 12.56 -18.54 -23.24
CA LYS A 82 12.21 -18.24 -24.63
C LYS A 82 12.63 -19.36 -25.59
N ASN A 83 13.66 -20.14 -25.22
CA ASN A 83 14.15 -21.28 -25.99
C ASN A 83 14.26 -22.52 -25.09
N SER A 84 13.24 -23.39 -25.09
CA SER A 84 13.36 -24.73 -24.49
C SER A 84 13.90 -25.69 -25.55
N VAL A 85 15.17 -26.11 -25.38
CA VAL A 85 15.81 -27.17 -26.19
C VAL A 85 15.59 -28.56 -25.54
N SER A 86 14.88 -28.64 -24.41
CA SER A 86 14.58 -29.92 -23.75
C SER A 86 13.11 -30.31 -23.91
N CYS A 87 12.92 -31.55 -24.34
CA CYS A 87 11.70 -32.20 -24.82
C CYS A 87 10.53 -32.35 -23.82
N ASN A 88 10.62 -31.79 -22.62
CA ASN A 88 9.59 -31.98 -21.58
C ASN A 88 8.63 -30.80 -21.42
N ARG A 89 8.88 -29.65 -22.07
CA ARG A 89 7.96 -28.49 -22.02
C ARG A 89 7.87 -27.81 -23.38
N ILE A 90 6.65 -27.71 -23.91
CA ILE A 90 6.32 -26.98 -25.13
C ILE A 90 6.60 -25.48 -24.93
N SER A 91 7.23 -24.83 -25.93
CA SER A 91 7.54 -23.40 -25.89
C SER A 91 6.27 -22.55 -25.83
N ASP A 92 6.36 -21.38 -25.18
CA ASP A 92 5.20 -20.50 -25.01
C ASP A 92 4.69 -19.94 -26.35
N ASP A 93 5.56 -19.85 -27.38
CA ASP A 93 5.18 -19.46 -28.76
C ASP A 93 4.22 -20.46 -29.43
N VAL A 94 4.26 -21.74 -29.03
CA VAL A 94 3.31 -22.76 -29.49
C VAL A 94 2.05 -22.76 -28.64
N ARG A 95 2.15 -22.31 -27.37
CA ARG A 95 1.05 -22.36 -26.41
C ARG A 95 0.06 -21.21 -26.58
N TYR A 96 0.53 -20.03 -27.01
CA TYR A 96 -0.29 -18.85 -27.18
C TYR A 96 -0.19 -18.36 -28.62
N ASP A 97 -1.32 -18.28 -29.32
CA ASP A 97 -1.45 -17.85 -30.72
C ASP A 97 -1.38 -16.32 -30.90
N GLY A 98 -1.09 -15.58 -29.82
CA GLY A 98 -1.03 -14.12 -29.83
C GLY A 98 -2.38 -13.44 -30.02
N MET A 99 -3.47 -14.20 -30.09
CA MET A 99 -4.83 -13.68 -30.13
C MET A 99 -5.30 -13.59 -28.67
N ASN A 100 -5.39 -12.36 -28.13
CA ASN A 100 -5.87 -12.12 -26.77
C ASN A 100 -7.36 -12.49 -26.65
N HIS A 101 -7.66 -13.78 -26.49
CA HIS A 101 -8.97 -14.30 -26.10
C HIS A 101 -9.11 -14.35 -24.57
#